data_AF-A0A838LUJ7-F1
#
_entry.id   AF-A0A838LUJ7-F1
#
_cell.length_a   1.000
_cell.length_b   1.000
_cell.length_c   1.000
_cell.angle_alpha   90.00
_cell.angle_beta   90.00
_cell.angle_gamma   90.00
#
_symmetry.space_group_name_H-M   'P 1'
#
loop_
_entity.id
_entity.type
_entity.pdbx_description
1 polymer ?
#
loop_
_entity_poly.entity_id
_entity_poly.type
_entity_poly.pdbx_seq_one_letter_code
_entity_poly.pdbx_strand_id
1 'polypeptide(L)' 'MESLYLLIPFSVVLVFVIGVIFWWSLKSGQMDDLEGPAYRVLMDDDRHQDEKPSVDEDSKPSQ' A
#
# COMPACT_ATOMS: atom_id res chain seq x y z
N MET A 1 1.73 -49.21 3.01
CA MET A 1 2.64 -48.72 4.08
C MET A 1 3.88 -47.99 3.53
N GLU A 2 4.32 -48.24 2.29
CA GLU A 2 5.45 -47.51 1.68
C GLU A 2 5.21 -46.01 1.47
N SER A 3 3.98 -45.60 1.15
CA SER A 3 3.66 -44.19 0.90
C SER A 3 3.92 -43.29 2.11
N LEU A 4 3.76 -43.80 3.33
CA LEU A 4 4.04 -43.05 4.56
C LEU A 4 5.51 -42.63 4.65
N TYR A 5 6.43 -43.46 4.16
CA TYR A 5 7.86 -43.14 4.14
C TYR A 5 8.23 -42.02 3.17
N LEU A 6 7.43 -41.78 2.13
CA LEU A 6 7.58 -40.62 1.24
C LEU A 6 6.81 -39.39 1.75
N LEU A 7 5.62 -39.60 2.34
CA LEU A 7 4.75 -38.52 2.81
C LEU A 7 5.30 -37.79 4.05
N ILE A 8 5.95 -38.50 4.97
CA ILE A 8 6.55 -37.91 6.18
C ILE A 8 7.67 -36.90 5.83
N PRO A 9 8.73 -37.25 5.07
CA PRO A 9 9.76 -36.29 4.72
C PRO A 9 9.22 -35.16 3.85
N PHE A 10 8.28 -35.46 2.96
CA PHE A 10 7.63 -34.43 2.14
C PHE A 10 6.88 -33.39 2.99
N SER A 11 6.14 -33.82 4.01
CA SER A 11 5.42 -32.90 4.90
C SER A 11 6.37 -32.06 5.75
N VAL A 12 7.48 -32.64 6.24
CA VAL A 12 8.50 -31.90 7.00
C VAL A 12 9.13 -30.81 6.13
N VAL A 13 9.50 -31.13 4.88
CA VAL A 13 10.02 -30.15 3.92
C VAL A 13 9.00 -29.06 3.67
N LEU A 14 7.73 -29.41 3.46
CA LEU A 14 6.66 -28.45 3.21
C LEU A 14 6.50 -27.46 4.38
N VAL A 15 6.49 -27.96 5.62
CA VAL A 15 6.42 -27.13 6.83
C VAL A 15 7.62 -26.19 6.92
N PHE A 16 8.82 -26.67 6.62
CA PHE A 16 10.03 -25.84 6.59
C PHE A 16 9.94 -24.74 5.52
N VAL A 17 9.50 -25.07 4.31
CA VAL A 17 9.33 -24.09 3.22
C VAL A 17 8.35 -23.00 3.62
N ILE A 18 7.19 -23.37 4.16
CA ILE A 18 6.18 -22.41 4.63
C ILE A 18 6.76 -21.55 5.76
N GLY A 19 7.47 -22.15 6.72
CA GLY A 19 8.12 -21.43 7.81
C GLY A 19 9.14 -20.40 7.34
N VAL A 20 9.97 -20.75 6.35
CA VAL A 20 10.96 -19.82 5.76
C VAL A 20 10.27 -18.68 5.03
N ILE A 21 9.25 -18.96 4.21
CA ILE A 21 8.49 -17.92 3.49
C ILE A 21 7.80 -16.98 4.49
N PHE A 22 7.18 -17.54 5.52
CA PHE A 22 6.51 -16.77 6.55
C PHE A 22 7.48 -15.89 7.33
N TRP A 23 8.61 -16.44 7.76
CA TRP A 23 9.68 -15.68 8.42
C TRP A 23 10.22 -14.55 7.54
N TRP A 24 10.42 -14.83 6.25
CA TRP A 24 10.84 -13.82 5.28
C TRP A 24 9.79 -12.72 5.10
N SER A 25 8.50 -13.06 5.02
CA SER A 25 7.39 -12.11 4.95
C SER A 25 7.33 -11.20 6.18
N LEU A 26 7.47 -11.77 7.39
CA LEU A 26 7.52 -10.99 8.64
C LEU A 26 8.72 -10.04 8.67
N LYS A 27 9.90 -10.49 8.21
CA LYS A 27 11.11 -9.66 8.13
C LYS A 27 11.04 -8.63 7.01
N SER A 28 10.32 -8.93 5.92
CA SER A 28 10.23 -8.06 4.74
C SER A 28 9.45 -6.78 4.99
N GLY A 29 8.89 -6.58 6.19
CA GLY A 29 8.55 -5.24 6.67
C GLY A 29 7.58 -4.49 5.75
N GLN A 30 6.63 -5.20 5.13
CA GLN A 30 5.61 -4.60 4.26
C GLN A 30 4.65 -3.66 5.02
N MET A 31 4.92 -3.41 6.30
CA MET A 31 4.29 -2.39 7.14
C MET A 31 4.81 -0.96 6.82
N ASP A 32 5.89 -0.81 6.06
CA ASP A 32 6.50 0.50 5.76
C ASP A 32 5.80 1.26 4.62
N ASP A 33 5.08 0.55 3.73
CA ASP A 33 4.43 1.15 2.55
C ASP A 33 2.96 1.56 2.80
N LEU A 34 2.45 1.35 4.03
CA LEU A 34 1.09 1.78 4.39
C LEU A 34 1.03 3.24 4.91
N GLU A 35 2.17 3.85 5.19
CA GLU A 35 2.27 5.23 5.70
C GLU A 35 2.22 6.27 4.56
N GLY A 36 2.71 5.91 3.37
CA GLY A 36 2.80 6.80 2.20
C GLY A 36 1.46 7.19 1.55
N PRO A 37 0.49 6.26 1.36
CA PRO A 37 -0.78 6.57 0.72
C PRO A 37 -1.76 7.33 1.62
N ALA A 38 -1.83 7.00 2.91
CA ALA A 38 -2.78 7.60 3.85
C ALA A 38 -2.47 9.09 4.12
N TYR A 39 -1.18 9.46 4.17
CA TYR A 39 -0.76 10.84 4.37
C TYR A 39 -1.11 11.75 3.19
N ARG A 40 -1.01 11.25 1.95
CA ARG A 40 -1.37 12.01 0.74
C ARG A 40 -2.86 12.25 0.64
N VAL A 41 -3.68 11.25 0.98
CA VAL A 41 -5.16 11.39 0.97
C VAL A 41 -5.66 12.37 2.04
N LEU A 42 -5.02 12.43 3.22
CA LEU A 42 -5.36 13.39 4.26
C LEU A 42 -4.90 14.83 3.95
N MET A 43 -3.79 15.00 3.23
CA MET A 43 -3.26 16.33 2.86
C MET A 43 -3.78 16.90 1.53
N ASP A 44 -4.33 16.08 0.64
CA ASP A 44 -4.86 16.54 -0.66
C ASP A 44 -6.22 17.28 -0.53
N ASP A 45 -6.97 17.08 0.56
CA ASP A 45 -8.27 17.76 0.79
C ASP A 45 -8.11 19.26 1.12
N ASP A 46 -6.93 19.66 1.63
CA ASP A 46 -6.63 21.06 1.97
C ASP A 46 -6.18 21.89 0.76
N ARG A 47 -5.88 21.28 -0.40
CA ARG A 47 -5.34 21.98 -1.58
C ARG A 47 -6.39 22.41 -2.60
N HIS A 48 -7.67 22.11 -2.38
CA HIS A 48 -8.76 22.45 -3.30
C HIS A 48 -9.46 23.78 -3.00
N GLN A 49 -8.90 24.66 -2.16
CA GLN A 49 -9.53 25.97 -1.85
C GLN A 49 -8.83 27.21 -2.44
N ASP A 50 -7.66 27.07 -3.09
CA ASP A 50 -6.87 28.24 -3.53
C ASP A 50 -6.91 28.56 -5.04
N GLU A 51 -7.75 27.90 -5.85
CA GLU A 51 -8.08 28.36 -7.21
C GLU A 51 -9.53 28.85 -7.27
N LYS A 52 -9.82 29.95 -6.59
CA LYS A 52 -10.85 30.86 -7.08
C LYS A 52 -10.23 31.65 -8.23
N PRO A 53 -10.65 31.47 -9.49
CA PRO A 53 -10.36 32.47 -10.49
C PRO A 53 -11.17 33.70 -10.07
N SER A 54 -10.50 34.68 -9.46
CA SER A 54 -10.97 36.06 -9.44
C SER A 54 -11.02 36.52 -10.90
N VAL A 55 -12.10 36.15 -11.59
CA VAL A 55 -12.52 36.86 -12.79
C VAL A 55 -13.11 38.16 -12.27
N ASP A 56 -12.22 39.11 -12.05
CA ASP A 56 -12.55 40.47 -11.70
C ASP A 56 -13.56 41.01 -12.71
N GLU A 57 -14.69 41.45 -12.18
CA GLU A 57 -15.66 42.31 -12.83
C GLU A 57 -14.97 43.59 -13.31
N ASP A 58 -14.44 43.60 -14.53
CA ASP A 58 -14.22 44.84 -15.26
C ASP A 58 -15.12 44.86 -16.49
N SER A 59 -16.40 45.11 -16.23
CA SER A 59 -17.42 45.37 -17.23
C SER A 59 -18.28 46.56 -16.80
N LYS A 60 -17.68 47.76 -16.82
CA LYS A 60 -18.42 48.98 -17.17
C LYS A 60 -17.48 50.10 -17.66
N PRO A 61 -17.98 50.99 -18.54
CA PRO A 61 -17.25 51.48 -19.69
C PRO A 61 -16.66 52.88 -19.41
N SER A 62 -15.39 53.06 -19.79
CA SER A 62 -14.94 54.36 -20.28
C SER A 62 -14.93 54.27 -21.81
N GLN A 63 -15.94 54.87 -22.44
CA GLN A 63 -15.90 55.72 -23.64
C GLN A 63 -17.34 56.11 -24.02
#